data_AF-A0A8X8AKW2-F1
#
_entry.id   AF-A0A8X8AKW2-F1
#
_cell.length_a   1.000
_cell.length_b   1.000
_cell.length_c   1.000
_cell.angle_alpha   90.00
_cell.angle_beta   90.00
_cell.angle_gamma   90.00
#
_symmetry.space_group_name_H-M   'P 1'
#
loop_
_entity.id
_entity.type
_entity.pdbx_description
1 polymer ?
#
loop_
_entity_poly.entity_id
_entity_poly.type
_entity_poly.pdbx_seq_one_letter_code
_entity_poly.pdbx_strand_id
1 'polypeptide(L)'
;MGSLQLNSYGLAPFQVPSNKSLKPSRHTLSFSPSRLKIRAVSTVPESSSEAKEPEEPPCVHLAFVHSVLLPDGTPDVHFRNAPGGQKLRDIMMDTNIELYGPYVIEGKELLSPRTDNEKEKLKKKPKNWRLACQTTVGNPDSRGLVVIQQLPEWKAHEWNYEKLLFSEMLSEIQSD
;
A
#
# COMPACT_ATOMS: atom_id res chain seq x y z
N MET A 1 -73.09 -22.40 11.40
CA MET A 1 -72.91 -21.10 10.69
C MET A 1 -71.88 -20.29 11.45
N GLY A 2 -70.60 -20.41 11.11
CA GLY A 2 -69.51 -19.67 11.75
C GLY A 2 -68.33 -19.63 10.80
N SER A 3 -68.22 -18.54 10.03
CA SER A 3 -67.10 -18.30 9.12
C SER A 3 -66.02 -17.53 9.86
N LEU A 4 -64.85 -18.13 10.00
CA LEU A 4 -63.63 -17.48 10.48
C LEU A 4 -63.07 -16.58 9.38
N GLN A 5 -62.97 -15.29 9.67
CA GLN A 5 -62.46 -14.26 8.78
C GLN A 5 -60.96 -14.10 9.04
N LEU A 6 -60.11 -14.53 8.09
CA LEU A 6 -58.67 -14.29 8.15
C LEU A 6 -58.34 -12.96 7.45
N ASN A 7 -57.80 -12.02 8.23
CA ASN A 7 -57.31 -10.73 7.76
C ASN A 7 -55.88 -10.92 7.21
N SER A 8 -55.70 -10.81 5.88
CA SER A 8 -54.37 -10.76 5.26
C SER A 8 -53.88 -9.31 5.23
N TYR A 9 -52.97 -8.96 6.13
CA TYR A 9 -52.27 -7.68 6.04
C TYR A 9 -51.31 -7.70 4.85
N GLY A 10 -51.46 -6.67 4.00
CA GLY A 10 -50.92 -6.58 2.65
C GLY A 10 -49.39 -6.61 2.57
N LEU A 11 -48.90 -7.42 1.64
CA LEU A 11 -47.53 -7.35 1.13
C LEU A 11 -47.50 -6.30 0.03
N ALA A 12 -46.79 -5.19 0.27
CA ALA A 12 -46.45 -4.22 -0.75
C ALA A 12 -45.43 -4.83 -1.73
N PRO A 13 -45.63 -4.75 -3.07
CA PRO A 13 -44.60 -5.12 -4.01
C PRO A 13 -43.56 -3.99 -4.11
N PHE A 14 -42.30 -4.32 -3.80
CA PHE A 14 -41.16 -3.46 -4.09
C PHE A 14 -41.04 -3.24 -5.61
N GLN A 15 -41.15 -1.98 -6.03
CA GLN A 15 -40.85 -1.56 -7.40
C GLN A 15 -39.34 -1.64 -7.64
N VAL A 16 -38.97 -2.41 -8.66
CA VAL A 16 -37.60 -2.51 -9.18
C VAL A 16 -37.32 -1.31 -10.10
N PRO A 17 -36.20 -0.58 -9.96
CA PRO A 17 -35.84 0.43 -10.94
C PRO A 17 -35.33 -0.22 -12.22
N SER A 18 -35.93 0.19 -13.33
CA SER A 18 -35.57 -0.15 -14.71
C SER A 18 -34.22 0.49 -15.08
N ASN A 19 -33.18 -0.34 -15.20
CA ASN A 19 -31.93 0.07 -15.83
C ASN A 19 -32.01 -0.16 -17.34
N LYS A 20 -32.21 0.95 -18.06
CA LYS A 20 -32.01 1.13 -19.50
C LYS A 20 -30.66 0.55 -19.94
N SER A 21 -30.71 -0.55 -20.69
CA SER A 21 -29.59 -1.22 -21.34
C SER A 21 -29.00 -0.32 -22.44
N LEU A 22 -27.80 0.22 -22.21
CA LEU A 22 -26.98 0.84 -23.25
C LEU A 22 -26.27 -0.26 -24.04
N LYS A 23 -26.54 -0.30 -25.35
CA LYS A 23 -25.92 -1.21 -26.32
C LYS A 23 -24.44 -0.85 -26.51
N PRO A 24 -23.51 -1.82 -26.49
CA PRO A 24 -22.14 -1.56 -26.94
C PRO A 24 -22.08 -1.48 -28.48
N SER A 25 -21.64 -0.35 -28.99
CA SER A 25 -21.30 -0.13 -30.40
C SER A 25 -19.99 -0.83 -30.72
N ARG A 26 -20.05 -1.86 -31.55
CA ARG A 26 -18.89 -2.55 -32.11
C ARG A 26 -18.32 -1.71 -33.27
N HIS A 27 -17.21 -1.03 -33.04
CA HIS A 27 -16.34 -0.58 -34.12
C HIS A 27 -15.18 -1.58 -34.24
N THR A 28 -15.36 -2.55 -35.14
CA THR A 28 -14.26 -3.34 -35.68
C THR A 28 -13.33 -2.43 -36.46
N LEU A 29 -12.20 -2.04 -35.86
CA LEU A 29 -11.10 -1.42 -36.58
C LEU A 29 -10.31 -2.52 -37.29
N SER A 30 -10.41 -2.55 -38.61
CA SER A 30 -9.56 -3.36 -39.47
C SER A 30 -8.14 -2.79 -39.45
N PHE A 31 -7.27 -3.40 -38.65
CA PHE A 31 -5.83 -3.19 -38.74
C PHE A 31 -5.29 -4.00 -39.92
N SER A 32 -5.07 -3.32 -41.04
CA SER A 32 -4.29 -3.83 -42.18
C SER A 32 -2.82 -3.88 -41.79
N PRO A 33 -2.13 -5.03 -41.81
CA PRO A 33 -0.69 -5.07 -41.60
C PRO A 33 0.02 -4.64 -42.90
N SER A 34 0.39 -3.37 -43.00
CA SER A 34 1.36 -2.92 -43.99
C SER A 34 2.73 -3.51 -43.62
N ARG A 35 3.32 -4.25 -44.57
CA ARG A 35 4.63 -4.90 -44.44
C ARG A 35 5.74 -3.88 -44.25
N LEU A 36 6.08 -3.59 -43.01
CA LEU A 36 7.30 -2.87 -42.64
C LEU A 36 8.49 -3.83 -42.78
N LYS A 37 9.37 -3.51 -43.74
CA LYS A 37 10.58 -4.27 -44.06
C LYS A 37 11.72 -3.77 -43.17
N ILE A 38 11.84 -4.32 -41.97
CA ILE A 38 12.91 -3.97 -41.04
C ILE A 38 14.19 -4.70 -41.48
N ARG A 39 15.26 -3.93 -41.71
CA ARG A 39 16.62 -4.47 -41.87
C ARG A 39 17.24 -4.64 -40.47
N ALA A 40 17.69 -5.85 -40.17
CA ALA A 40 18.48 -6.13 -38.98
C ALA A 40 19.92 -5.62 -39.19
N VAL A 41 20.35 -4.68 -38.35
CA VAL A 41 21.78 -4.39 -38.13
C VAL A 41 22.15 -5.08 -36.83
N SER A 42 23.03 -6.07 -36.93
CA SER A 42 23.66 -6.73 -35.80
C SER A 42 24.76 -5.80 -35.29
N THR A 43 24.57 -5.24 -34.10
CA THR A 43 25.69 -4.74 -33.29
C THR A 43 26.08 -5.87 -32.35
N VAL A 44 27.25 -6.45 -32.63
CA VAL A 44 27.96 -7.38 -31.75
C VAL A 44 28.27 -6.66 -30.43
N PRO A 45 27.97 -7.22 -29.24
CA PRO A 45 28.68 -6.81 -28.05
C PRO A 45 29.94 -7.67 -27.96
N GLU A 46 31.05 -7.08 -28.41
CA GLU A 46 32.38 -7.50 -27.98
C GLU A 46 32.56 -7.03 -26.54
N SER A 47 33.11 -7.92 -25.72
CA SER A 47 33.39 -7.74 -24.31
C SER A 47 34.21 -6.45 -24.07
N SER A 48 33.67 -5.53 -23.28
CA SER A 48 34.46 -4.57 -22.53
C SER A 48 33.68 -4.15 -21.29
N SER A 49 34.18 -4.61 -20.16
CA SER A 49 33.87 -4.17 -18.81
C SER A 49 34.11 -2.66 -18.66
N GLU A 50 33.05 -1.87 -18.75
CA GLU A 50 32.85 -0.61 -18.00
C GLU A 50 31.47 -0.05 -18.35
N ALA A 51 30.47 -0.33 -17.50
CA ALA A 51 29.14 0.24 -17.61
C ALA A 51 28.94 1.26 -16.50
N LYS A 52 28.91 2.55 -16.88
CA LYS A 52 28.21 3.60 -16.14
C LYS A 52 26.84 3.07 -15.73
N GLU A 53 26.59 2.97 -14.43
CA GLU A 53 25.24 2.72 -13.92
C GLU A 53 24.31 3.80 -14.51
N PRO A 54 23.14 3.44 -15.06
CA PRO A 54 22.13 4.44 -15.32
C PRO A 54 21.83 5.09 -13.96
N GLU A 55 21.97 6.41 -13.87
CA GLU A 55 21.62 7.17 -12.67
C GLU A 55 20.15 6.91 -12.35
N GLU A 56 19.94 5.88 -11.55
CA GLU A 56 18.63 5.36 -11.25
C GLU A 56 17.91 6.47 -10.48
N PRO A 57 16.72 6.92 -10.94
CA PRO A 57 16.09 8.09 -10.37
C PRO A 57 15.90 7.89 -8.86
N PRO A 58 16.15 8.93 -8.03
CA PRO A 58 16.00 8.84 -6.59
C PRO A 58 14.60 8.34 -6.23
N CYS A 59 14.54 7.14 -5.63
CA CYS A 59 13.30 6.52 -5.21
C CYS A 59 13.43 6.01 -3.77
N VAL A 60 12.30 6.05 -3.06
CA VAL A 60 12.18 5.54 -1.71
C VAL A 60 11.52 4.18 -1.77
N HIS A 61 12.14 3.20 -1.14
CA HIS A 61 11.59 1.87 -0.97
C HIS A 61 10.71 1.84 0.29
N LEU A 62 9.55 1.21 0.19
CA LEU A 62 8.57 1.03 1.27
C LEU A 62 8.39 -0.47 1.47
N ALA A 63 8.71 -0.95 2.67
CA ALA A 63 8.49 -2.34 3.05
C ALA A 63 7.29 -2.41 4.00
N PHE A 64 6.20 -3.03 3.54
CA PHE A 64 5.00 -3.22 4.34
C PHE A 64 4.99 -4.62 4.96
N VAL A 65 5.22 -4.70 6.26
CA VAL A 65 5.33 -5.95 7.02
C VAL A 65 3.96 -6.32 7.60
N HIS A 66 3.41 -7.47 7.20
CA HIS A 66 2.20 -8.02 7.81
C HIS A 66 2.49 -8.61 9.19
N SER A 67 1.47 -8.60 10.04
CA SER A 67 1.52 -9.26 11.34
C SER A 67 1.34 -10.78 11.27
N VAL A 68 0.92 -11.32 10.13
CA VAL A 68 0.80 -12.76 9.89
C VAL A 68 2.14 -13.26 9.38
N LEU A 69 2.73 -14.20 10.12
CA LEU A 69 3.94 -14.89 9.70
C LEU A 69 3.59 -15.97 8.67
N LEU A 70 4.51 -16.17 7.74
CA LEU A 70 4.47 -17.29 6.81
C LEU A 70 4.73 -18.62 7.56
N PRO A 71 4.43 -19.79 6.96
CA PRO A 71 4.63 -21.11 7.60
C PRO A 71 6.09 -21.42 7.98
N ASP A 72 7.04 -20.70 7.40
CA ASP A 72 8.48 -20.76 7.69
C ASP A 72 8.90 -19.90 8.89
N GLY A 73 7.99 -19.10 9.46
CA GLY A 73 8.25 -18.17 10.56
C GLY A 73 8.72 -16.78 10.13
N THR A 74 8.91 -16.52 8.84
CA THR A 74 9.32 -15.21 8.32
C THR A 74 8.11 -14.26 8.25
N PRO A 75 8.25 -12.97 8.61
CA PRO A 75 7.17 -12.02 8.40
C PRO A 75 6.91 -11.80 6.91
N ASP A 76 5.64 -11.75 6.51
CA ASP A 76 5.27 -11.44 5.13
C ASP A 76 5.49 -9.95 4.83
N VAL A 77 6.43 -9.66 3.92
CA VAL A 77 6.83 -8.29 3.58
C VAL A 77 6.50 -7.96 2.12
N HIS A 78 5.75 -6.88 1.94
CA HIS A 78 5.41 -6.34 0.63
C HIS A 78 6.27 -5.10 0.33
N PHE A 79 7.22 -5.23 -0.60
CA PHE A 79 8.07 -4.11 -1.03
C PHE A 79 7.41 -3.27 -2.11
N ARG A 80 7.57 -1.94 -2.05
CA ARG A 80 7.11 -0.96 -3.04
C ARG A 80 8.16 0.11 -3.26
N ASN A 81 8.12 0.72 -4.43
CA ASN A 81 8.98 1.85 -4.78
C ASN A 81 8.09 3.07 -5.00
N ALA A 82 8.47 4.19 -4.42
CA ALA A 82 7.77 5.45 -4.59
C ALA A 82 8.77 6.57 -4.90
N PRO A 83 8.54 7.38 -5.94
CA PRO A 83 9.23 8.66 -6.03
C PRO A 83 8.89 9.53 -4.82
N GLY A 84 9.88 10.32 -4.38
CA GLY A 84 9.70 11.24 -3.28
C GLY A 84 8.69 12.36 -3.58
N GLY A 85 8.06 12.89 -2.54
CA GLY A 85 7.00 13.89 -2.63
C GLY A 85 5.59 13.32 -2.75
N GLN A 86 5.42 11.99 -2.87
CA GLN A 86 4.10 11.35 -2.94
C GLN A 86 3.45 11.16 -1.56
N LYS A 87 2.11 11.16 -1.52
CA LYS A 87 1.36 10.88 -0.29
C LYS A 87 1.41 9.40 0.03
N LEU A 88 1.69 9.11 1.31
CA LEU A 88 1.79 7.74 1.79
C LEU A 88 0.47 6.99 1.59
N ARG A 89 -0.68 7.67 1.75
CA ARG A 89 -2.00 7.10 1.45
C ARG A 89 -2.09 6.54 0.03
N ASP A 90 -1.68 7.31 -0.97
CA ASP A 90 -1.92 6.97 -2.38
C ASP A 90 -1.13 5.71 -2.75
N ILE A 91 0.14 5.66 -2.31
CA ILE A 91 1.00 4.48 -2.49
C ILE A 91 0.42 3.23 -1.82
N MET A 92 -0.18 3.40 -0.63
CA MET A 92 -0.81 2.28 0.08
C MET A 92 -2.10 1.82 -0.61
N MET A 93 -2.91 2.75 -1.12
CA MET A 93 -4.14 2.46 -1.87
C MET A 93 -3.87 1.71 -3.18
N ASP A 94 -2.78 2.02 -3.89
CA ASP A 94 -2.37 1.31 -5.12
C ASP A 94 -2.15 -0.19 -4.90
N THR A 95 -1.89 -0.58 -3.65
CA THR A 95 -1.66 -1.98 -3.23
C THR A 95 -2.82 -2.59 -2.44
N ASN A 96 -3.98 -1.93 -2.37
CA ASN A 96 -5.11 -2.34 -1.54
C ASN A 96 -4.77 -2.45 -0.03
N ILE A 97 -3.74 -1.73 0.43
CA ILE A 97 -3.35 -1.64 1.84
C ILE A 97 -4.11 -0.46 2.47
N GLU A 98 -5.33 -0.69 2.96
CA GLU A 98 -6.16 0.35 3.56
C GLU A 98 -5.83 0.56 5.05
N LEU A 99 -4.64 1.09 5.36
CA LEU A 99 -4.31 1.47 6.74
C LEU A 99 -4.59 2.96 6.96
N TYR A 100 -5.48 3.24 7.92
CA TYR A 100 -5.71 4.60 8.39
C TYR A 100 -4.45 5.19 9.06
N GLY A 101 -3.67 4.34 9.71
CA GLY A 101 -2.55 4.73 10.55
C GLY A 101 -1.39 3.74 10.52
N PRO A 102 -0.48 3.82 9.54
CA PRO A 102 0.70 2.97 9.49
C PRO A 102 1.60 3.16 10.71
N TYR A 103 2.15 2.06 11.19
CA TYR A 103 3.15 2.04 12.24
C TYR A 103 4.53 2.04 11.60
N VAL A 104 5.30 3.12 11.79
CA VAL A 104 6.63 3.23 11.19
C VAL A 104 7.65 2.59 12.13
N ILE A 105 8.28 1.52 11.68
CA ILE A 105 9.35 0.85 12.42
C ILE A 105 10.66 1.62 12.19
N GLU A 106 10.99 1.88 10.91
CA GLU A 106 12.23 2.54 10.49
C GLU A 106 11.99 3.53 9.33
N GLY A 107 12.92 4.46 9.13
CA GLY A 107 12.84 5.44 8.04
C GLY A 107 11.89 6.61 8.30
N LYS A 108 11.61 6.95 9.56
CA LYS A 108 10.70 8.05 9.93
C LYS A 108 11.19 9.42 9.47
N GLU A 109 12.51 9.56 9.31
CA GLU A 109 13.21 10.75 8.84
C GLU A 109 13.03 10.99 7.34
N LEU A 110 12.73 9.92 6.58
CA LEU A 110 12.33 10.00 5.18
C LEU A 110 10.86 10.37 5.04
N LEU A 111 10.14 10.65 6.13
CA LEU A 111 8.75 11.08 6.09
C LEU A 111 8.67 12.55 6.49
N SER A 112 7.65 13.24 5.99
CA SER A 112 7.37 14.62 6.38
C SER A 112 7.28 14.78 7.91
N PRO A 113 7.60 15.96 8.46
CA PRO A 113 7.44 16.21 9.89
C PRO A 113 5.97 16.16 10.31
N ARG A 114 5.71 15.81 11.57
CA ARG A 114 4.35 15.70 12.11
C ARG A 114 3.72 17.08 12.30
N THR A 115 2.56 17.30 11.69
CA THR A 115 1.75 18.53 11.85
C THR A 115 0.93 18.51 13.14
N ASP A 116 0.48 19.67 13.61
CA ASP A 116 -0.29 19.75 14.85
C ASP A 116 -1.67 19.07 14.74
N ASN A 117 -2.29 19.12 13.56
CA ASN A 117 -3.52 18.37 13.24
C ASN A 117 -3.32 16.85 13.39
N GLU A 118 -2.15 16.35 12.95
CA GLU A 118 -1.80 14.93 13.09
C GLU A 118 -1.55 14.59 14.57
N LYS A 119 -0.84 15.43 15.33
CA LYS A 119 -0.66 15.24 16.78
C LYS A 119 -2.00 15.20 17.51
N GLU A 120 -2.94 16.05 17.10
CA GLU A 120 -4.24 16.13 17.75
C GLU A 120 -5.06 14.85 17.55
N LYS A 121 -5.08 14.32 16.33
CA LYS A 121 -5.76 13.06 16.00
C LYS A 121 -5.08 11.84 16.62
N LEU A 122 -3.76 11.92 16.85
CA LEU A 122 -2.96 10.82 17.38
C LEU A 122 -2.61 10.96 18.87
N LYS A 123 -3.32 11.82 19.63
CA LYS A 123 -3.08 12.04 21.08
C LYS A 123 -3.00 10.76 21.93
N LYS A 124 -3.73 9.71 21.55
CA LYS A 124 -3.80 8.42 22.28
C LYS A 124 -2.90 7.32 21.68
N LYS A 125 -2.17 7.62 20.61
CA LYS A 125 -1.37 6.65 19.84
C LYS A 125 0.14 6.86 20.11
N PRO A 126 0.98 5.83 19.92
CA PRO A 126 2.41 5.93 20.15
C PRO A 126 3.09 6.88 19.14
N LYS A 127 4.30 7.35 19.49
CA LYS A 127 5.03 8.39 18.75
C LYS A 127 5.37 8.00 17.30
N ASN A 128 5.43 6.72 16.98
CA ASN A 128 5.74 6.19 15.65
C ASN A 128 4.51 5.90 14.77
N TRP A 129 3.30 6.09 15.30
CA TRP A 129 2.09 6.05 14.52
C TRP A 129 2.01 7.28 13.60
N ARG A 130 1.81 7.11 12.30
CA ARG A 130 1.66 8.23 11.35
C ARG A 130 0.30 8.22 10.70
N LEU A 131 -0.26 9.38 10.38
CA LEU A 131 -1.51 9.47 9.63
C LEU A 131 -1.20 9.43 8.13
N ALA A 132 -1.52 8.33 7.43
CA ALA A 132 -1.13 8.10 6.03
C ALA A 132 -1.58 9.26 5.11
N CYS A 133 -2.87 9.57 5.13
CA CYS A 133 -3.33 10.92 5.47
C CYS A 133 -2.50 12.13 4.99
N GLN A 134 -1.67 12.51 5.95
CA GLN A 134 -0.94 13.76 6.02
C GLN A 134 0.52 13.54 5.67
N THR A 135 0.96 12.28 5.71
CA THR A 135 2.35 11.88 5.56
C THR A 135 2.73 11.88 4.10
N THR A 136 3.83 12.57 3.80
CA THR A 136 4.46 12.57 2.48
C THR A 136 5.77 11.80 2.61
N VAL A 137 6.06 10.96 1.61
CA VAL A 137 7.28 10.16 1.54
C VAL A 137 8.37 10.98 0.86
N GLY A 138 9.41 11.32 1.59
CA GLY A 138 10.66 11.91 1.11
C GLY A 138 10.52 13.24 0.38
N ASN A 139 11.66 13.75 -0.06
CA ASN A 139 11.77 14.73 -1.13
C ASN A 139 12.06 13.99 -2.45
N PRO A 140 11.84 14.61 -3.62
CA PRO A 140 12.11 13.97 -4.92
C PRO A 140 13.53 13.40 -5.04
N ASP A 141 14.52 13.99 -4.34
CA ASP A 141 15.92 13.53 -4.36
C ASP A 141 16.26 12.52 -3.25
N SER A 142 15.29 12.19 -2.39
CA SER A 142 15.51 11.29 -1.26
C SER A 142 15.59 9.83 -1.72
N ARG A 143 16.56 9.10 -1.17
CA ARG A 143 16.72 7.65 -1.32
C ARG A 143 16.72 7.02 0.06
N GLY A 144 16.16 5.83 0.16
CA GLY A 144 16.21 5.04 1.38
C GLY A 144 15.06 4.06 1.50
N LEU A 145 14.97 3.43 2.66
CA LEU A 145 13.97 2.42 2.98
C LEU A 145 13.12 2.90 4.16
N VAL A 146 11.80 2.79 4.03
CA VAL A 146 10.86 3.00 5.12
C VAL A 146 10.17 1.69 5.41
N VAL A 147 10.31 1.21 6.64
CA VAL A 147 9.69 -0.04 7.10
C VAL A 147 8.43 0.30 7.85
N ILE A 148 7.30 -0.18 7.33
CA ILE A 148 5.96 0.08 7.85
C ILE A 148 5.36 -1.24 8.26
N GLN A 149 4.87 -1.31 9.48
CA GLN A 149 4.10 -2.46 9.91
C GLN A 149 2.60 -2.26 9.66
N GLN A 150 2.00 -3.30 9.11
CA GLN A 150 0.56 -3.45 9.01
C GLN A 150 0.02 -4.03 10.32
N LEU A 151 -0.39 -3.14 11.21
CA LEU A 151 -1.13 -3.53 12.41
C LEU A 151 -2.63 -3.46 12.13
N PRO A 152 -3.40 -4.48 12.52
CA PRO A 152 -4.85 -4.34 12.61
C PRO A 152 -5.19 -3.18 13.54
N GLU A 153 -6.20 -2.38 13.18
CA GLU A 153 -6.58 -1.19 13.96
C GLU A 153 -6.91 -1.53 15.43
N TRP A 154 -7.47 -2.72 15.68
CA TRP A 154 -7.79 -3.23 17.02
C TRP A 154 -6.55 -3.65 17.82
N LYS A 155 -5.44 -4.00 17.16
CA LYS A 155 -4.18 -4.45 17.77
C LYS A 155 -3.21 -3.31 18.07
N ALA A 156 -3.50 -2.12 17.52
CA ALA A 156 -2.77 -0.88 17.74
C ALA A 156 -2.64 -0.43 19.20
N HIS A 157 -3.58 -0.82 20.08
CA HIS A 157 -3.61 -0.38 21.47
C HIS A 157 -2.82 -1.28 22.42
N GLU A 158 -2.41 -2.48 21.98
CA GLU A 158 -1.72 -3.45 22.85
C GLU A 158 -0.22 -3.56 22.58
N TRP A 159 0.28 -3.07 21.44
CA TRP A 159 1.67 -3.29 21.05
C TRP A 159 2.58 -2.11 21.41
N ASN A 160 3.47 -2.36 22.36
CA ASN A 160 4.60 -1.50 22.67
C ASN A 160 5.89 -2.14 22.11
N TYR A 161 6.30 -1.74 20.90
CA TYR A 161 7.55 -2.22 20.29
C TYR A 161 8.80 -1.82 21.08
N GLU A 162 8.74 -0.76 21.89
CA GLU A 162 9.87 -0.39 22.74
C GLU A 162 10.20 -1.50 23.75
N LYS A 163 9.23 -2.32 24.16
CA LYS A 163 9.50 -3.48 25.03
C LYS A 163 10.16 -4.64 24.29
N LEU A 164 9.81 -4.89 23.03
CA LEU A 164 10.32 -6.05 22.29
C LEU A 164 11.71 -5.76 21.72
N LEU A 165 11.91 -4.60 21.08
CA LEU A 165 13.20 -4.21 20.51
C LEU A 165 14.28 -3.95 21.57
N PHE A 166 13.90 -3.48 22.77
CA PHE A 166 14.86 -3.25 23.85
C PHE A 166 15.21 -4.53 24.61
N SER A 167 14.28 -5.49 24.73
CA SER A 167 14.56 -6.76 25.43
C SER A 167 15.43 -7.70 24.60
N GLU A 168 15.24 -7.74 23.28
CA GLU A 168 15.98 -8.63 22.38
C GLU A 168 17.42 -8.14 22.14
N MET A 169 17.63 -6.82 21.99
CA MET A 169 18.98 -6.23 21.94
C MET A 169 19.73 -6.33 23.29
N LEU A 170 19.04 -6.24 24.43
CA LEU A 170 19.70 -6.39 25.73
C LEU A 170 20.08 -7.84 26.05
N SER A 171 19.37 -8.83 25.50
CA SER A 171 19.79 -10.23 25.62
C SER A 171 21.03 -10.56 24.79
N GLU A 172 21.29 -9.81 23.71
CA GLU A 172 22.47 -10.00 22.86
C GLU A 172 23.73 -9.31 23.42
N ILE A 173 23.57 -8.26 24.23
CA ILE A 173 24.70 -7.54 24.86
C ILE A 173 25.18 -8.23 26.15
N GLN A 174 24.40 -9.15 26.73
CA GLN A 174 24.73 -9.83 28.01
C GLN A 174 25.30 -11.25 27.82
N SER A 175 25.54 -11.71 26.59
CA SER A 175 26.05 -13.05 26.31
C SER A 175 27.52 -13.13 25.89
N ASP A 176 28.27 -12.03 26.00
CA ASP A 176 29.75 -12.00 25.92
C ASP A 176 30.39 -11.75 27.30
#